data_AF-A0A8S0ZRF2-F1
#
_entry.id   AF-A0A8S0ZRF2-F1
#
_cell.length_a   1.000
_cell.length_b   1.000
_cell.length_c   1.000
_cell.angle_alpha   90.00
_cell.angle_beta   90.00
_cell.angle_gamma   90.00
#
_symmetry.space_group_name_H-M   'P 1'
#
loop_
_entity.id
_entity.type
_entity.pdbx_description
1 polymer ?
#
loop_
_entity_poly.entity_id
_entity_poly.type
_entity_poly.pdbx_seq_one_letter_code
_entity_poly.pdbx_strand_id
1 'polypeptide(L)'
;MLKRVLIVNKSFCSAGLEVMKDKVQTTVIPYMDSEPESLPEIKKNISGHDAIIWNTKHKLTKEILDLAASEFKFWLQLFEDYMVAVGKNAAEDKVKLSLLLNMMGPEAARILQTLPIKDENAEKYTNVIDAIKLFVSPQINNSFERFKFNERKQRYGEPFEMFLTNCRELIKTCEYNVTSDSEPLENQILRDKIVHGVYDKAIQKNLLRIENLTLEKAIHYCRTSEQSKKQVQQMNTSTAVEVDVLKKTINNTFSCMRCQKQHGPRQCPAFGKRCSKCGILNHFAVSCRKIPQHAKKVKEVKFDEKPDDTSSSEELFCGMTKFKDTCSNDWYENINIESPQLKVISTMSSGTDQTDIEEIKRRGIRLGNTTKVLDNAVADITVALMITAARRFKEAVHELESGQWKYGVQWMLGQDVAGSTVGIIGFGGIGQAVLRRLRGFDVARFLYSGRTDKPEAKTLGAERVPLEQLLKESDYVCLCCPLSSETRHLINADTLKLMKNTAVLVNIARGEIVDQEALYVALKEKQIFAAGLDVVTPEPLPKDHPLLSLPNCYVVPHLGSATIQTRNDMATIAAHNVLLALEGKPMLSPIC
;
A
#
# COMPACT_ATOMS: atom_id res chain seq x y z
N MET A 1 -27.47 -0.56 23.99
CA MET A 1 -26.88 -1.85 23.61
C MET A 1 -25.37 -1.77 23.78
N LEU A 2 -24.70 -2.82 24.29
CA LEU A 2 -23.23 -2.83 24.39
C LEU A 2 -22.61 -2.75 22.98
N LYS A 3 -21.46 -2.07 22.88
CA LYS A 3 -20.71 -2.00 21.62
C LYS A 3 -20.16 -3.37 21.24
N ARG A 4 -20.14 -3.70 19.95
CA ARG A 4 -19.74 -5.02 19.44
C ARG A 4 -18.28 -5.00 19.02
N VAL A 5 -17.48 -5.93 19.53
CA VAL A 5 -16.05 -6.05 19.23
C VAL A 5 -15.76 -7.44 18.68
N LEU A 6 -15.20 -7.49 17.46
CA LEU A 6 -14.71 -8.73 16.88
C LEU A 6 -13.23 -8.93 17.22
N ILE A 7 -12.88 -10.12 17.69
CA ILE A 7 -11.50 -10.53 17.91
C ILE A 7 -11.15 -11.58 16.87
N VAL A 8 -10.26 -11.19 15.98
CA VAL A 8 -9.80 -12.04 14.90
C VAL A 8 -8.62 -12.85 15.42
N ASN A 9 -8.91 -14.06 15.94
CA ASN A 9 -8.01 -15.19 16.27
C ASN A 9 -8.37 -15.82 17.64
N LYS A 10 -8.56 -17.15 17.66
CA LYS A 10 -8.97 -17.91 18.86
C LYS A 10 -7.97 -17.88 20.01
N SER A 11 -6.69 -17.63 19.72
CA SER A 11 -5.61 -17.61 20.71
C SER A 11 -5.39 -16.23 21.36
N PHE A 12 -6.37 -15.33 21.26
CA PHE A 12 -6.30 -14.03 21.93
C PHE A 12 -6.24 -14.20 23.46
N CYS A 13 -5.37 -13.44 24.14
CA CYS A 13 -5.08 -13.66 25.54
C CYS A 13 -6.25 -13.30 26.46
N SER A 14 -6.48 -14.12 27.49
CA SER A 14 -7.53 -13.89 28.50
C SER A 14 -7.41 -12.56 29.22
N ALA A 15 -6.18 -12.06 29.43
CA ALA A 15 -5.94 -10.73 30.01
C ALA A 15 -6.66 -9.61 29.24
N GLY A 16 -6.64 -9.65 27.90
CA GLY A 16 -7.36 -8.69 27.08
C GLY A 16 -8.88 -8.88 27.12
N LEU A 17 -9.36 -10.13 27.20
CA LEU A 17 -10.79 -10.44 27.33
C LEU A 17 -11.35 -9.91 28.65
N GLU A 18 -10.64 -10.11 29.76
CA GLU A 18 -11.07 -9.62 31.08
C GLU A 18 -11.14 -8.08 31.13
N VAL A 19 -10.29 -7.36 30.38
CA VAL A 19 -10.38 -5.90 30.25
C VAL A 19 -11.69 -5.44 29.60
N MET A 20 -12.18 -6.22 28.62
CA MET A 20 -13.38 -5.91 27.82
C MET A 20 -14.68 -6.46 28.42
N LYS A 21 -14.57 -7.41 29.34
CA LYS A 21 -15.70 -8.06 30.02
C LYS A 21 -16.68 -7.04 30.60
N ASP A 22 -17.96 -7.30 30.39
CA ASP A 22 -19.10 -6.47 30.80
C ASP A 22 -19.14 -5.03 30.24
N LYS A 23 -18.15 -4.62 29.42
CA LYS A 23 -18.09 -3.29 28.79
C LYS A 23 -18.48 -3.31 27.31
N VAL A 24 -18.24 -4.44 26.64
CA VAL A 24 -18.55 -4.65 25.22
C VAL A 24 -19.06 -6.08 25.01
N GLN A 25 -19.83 -6.29 23.95
CA GLN A 25 -20.13 -7.63 23.46
C GLN A 25 -18.96 -8.10 22.59
N THR A 26 -18.32 -9.19 22.98
CA THR A 26 -17.14 -9.73 22.28
C THR A 26 -17.50 -10.96 21.47
N THR A 27 -17.11 -10.97 20.20
CA THR A 27 -17.16 -12.15 19.32
C THR A 27 -15.72 -12.57 19.04
N VAL A 28 -15.36 -13.83 19.26
CA VAL A 28 -14.02 -14.35 18.96
C VAL A 28 -14.12 -15.34 17.81
N ILE A 29 -13.33 -15.13 16.76
CA ILE A 29 -13.23 -16.09 15.65
C ILE A 29 -12.62 -17.39 16.19
N PRO A 30 -13.23 -18.57 15.97
CA PRO A 30 -12.81 -19.83 16.57
C PRO A 30 -11.61 -20.50 15.87
N TYR A 31 -10.93 -19.77 14.97
CA TYR A 31 -9.82 -20.26 14.16
C TYR A 31 -8.50 -19.53 14.47
N MET A 32 -7.40 -20.23 14.24
CA MET A 32 -6.02 -19.69 14.24
C MET A 32 -5.66 -19.20 12.84
N ASP A 33 -4.75 -18.23 12.76
CA ASP A 33 -4.28 -17.64 11.49
C ASP A 33 -3.80 -18.64 10.44
N SER A 34 -3.20 -19.75 10.88
CA SER A 34 -2.66 -20.77 9.98
C SER A 34 -3.72 -21.70 9.40
N GLU A 35 -4.95 -21.65 9.92
CA GLU A 35 -6.05 -22.51 9.48
C GLU A 35 -6.68 -21.92 8.19
N PRO A 36 -6.85 -22.70 7.11
CA PRO A 36 -7.43 -22.22 5.84
C PRO A 36 -8.80 -21.54 5.98
N GLU A 37 -9.58 -21.96 6.97
CA GLU A 37 -10.93 -21.47 7.27
C GLU A 37 -10.92 -20.10 7.97
N SER A 38 -9.77 -19.65 8.48
CA SER A 38 -9.63 -18.38 9.20
C SER A 38 -10.14 -17.19 8.38
N LEU A 39 -9.62 -16.99 7.16
CA LEU A 39 -9.99 -15.84 6.32
C LEU A 39 -11.46 -15.85 5.86
N PRO A 40 -12.01 -16.98 5.35
CA PRO A 40 -13.44 -17.09 5.07
C PRO A 40 -14.32 -16.75 6.29
N GLU A 41 -13.98 -17.25 7.47
CA GLU A 41 -14.77 -16.99 8.68
C GLU A 41 -14.68 -15.54 9.14
N ILE A 42 -13.49 -14.91 9.02
CA ILE A 42 -13.33 -13.47 9.26
C ILE A 42 -14.26 -12.70 8.34
N LYS A 43 -14.24 -12.97 7.02
CA LYS A 43 -15.08 -12.27 6.03
C LYS A 43 -16.57 -12.41 6.34
N LYS A 44 -17.00 -13.56 6.85
CA LYS A 44 -18.40 -13.84 7.23
C LYS A 44 -18.85 -13.09 8.48
N ASN A 45 -17.96 -12.88 9.45
CA ASN A 45 -18.33 -12.33 10.76
C ASN A 45 -17.88 -10.87 10.96
N ILE A 46 -17.13 -10.28 10.03
CA ILE A 46 -16.59 -8.93 10.19
C ILE A 46 -17.66 -7.84 10.21
N SER A 47 -18.80 -8.06 9.54
CA SER A 47 -19.86 -7.07 9.48
C SER A 47 -20.58 -6.92 10.82
N GLY A 48 -21.11 -5.72 11.07
CA GLY A 48 -21.85 -5.40 12.29
C GLY A 48 -21.01 -5.27 13.57
N HIS A 49 -19.71 -5.01 13.49
CA HIS A 49 -18.89 -4.74 14.68
C HIS A 49 -18.45 -3.28 14.74
N ASP A 50 -18.54 -2.65 15.91
CA ASP A 50 -18.08 -1.26 16.13
C ASP A 50 -16.54 -1.18 16.13
N ALA A 51 -15.87 -2.26 16.55
CA ALA A 51 -14.42 -2.34 16.59
C ALA A 51 -13.91 -3.75 16.30
N ILE A 52 -12.65 -3.83 15.85
CA ILE A 52 -11.97 -5.10 15.58
C ILE A 52 -10.60 -5.11 16.25
N ILE A 53 -10.28 -6.21 16.92
CA ILE A 53 -8.90 -6.57 17.26
C ILE A 53 -8.37 -7.48 16.15
N TRP A 54 -7.52 -6.92 15.29
CA TRP A 54 -6.92 -7.59 14.13
C TRP A 54 -5.64 -8.32 14.55
N ASN A 55 -5.81 -9.52 15.11
CA ASN A 55 -4.70 -10.38 15.56
C ASN A 55 -4.44 -11.51 14.55
N THR A 56 -4.17 -11.12 13.30
CA THR A 56 -3.89 -12.07 12.23
C THR A 56 -2.81 -11.62 11.25
N LYS A 57 -2.14 -12.58 10.60
CA LYS A 57 -1.24 -12.34 9.46
C LYS A 57 -1.97 -12.06 8.14
N HIS A 58 -3.28 -12.25 8.06
CA HIS A 58 -4.04 -11.85 6.88
C HIS A 58 -3.94 -10.32 6.66
N LYS A 59 -3.76 -9.91 5.41
CA LYS A 59 -3.76 -8.50 5.03
C LYS A 59 -5.15 -7.92 5.21
N LEU A 60 -5.23 -6.78 5.89
CA LEU A 60 -6.45 -6.00 6.02
C LEU A 60 -6.64 -5.17 4.74
N THR A 61 -7.25 -5.79 3.73
CA THR A 61 -7.45 -5.18 2.41
C THR A 61 -8.67 -4.26 2.37
N LYS A 62 -8.76 -3.44 1.33
CA LYS A 62 -9.95 -2.65 1.02
C LYS A 62 -11.22 -3.50 0.98
N GLU A 63 -11.18 -4.68 0.37
CA GLU A 63 -12.30 -5.62 0.30
C GLU A 63 -12.81 -6.01 1.70
N ILE A 64 -11.90 -6.34 2.61
CA ILE A 64 -12.25 -6.70 4.00
C ILE A 64 -12.84 -5.49 4.73
N LEU A 65 -12.27 -4.31 4.55
CA LEU A 65 -12.81 -3.07 5.11
C LEU A 65 -14.17 -2.70 4.51
N ASP A 66 -14.42 -3.06 3.24
CA ASP A 66 -15.72 -2.88 2.59
C ASP A 66 -16.76 -3.77 3.24
N LEU A 67 -16.45 -5.03 3.52
CA LEU A 67 -17.33 -5.94 4.28
C LEU A 67 -17.65 -5.37 5.67
N ALA A 68 -16.66 -4.80 6.36
CA ALA A 68 -16.86 -4.19 7.67
C ALA A 68 -17.71 -2.91 7.64
N ALA A 69 -17.78 -2.22 6.50
CA ALA A 69 -18.54 -0.99 6.28
C ALA A 69 -19.88 -1.21 5.52
N SER A 70 -20.18 -2.45 5.13
CA SER A 70 -21.14 -2.75 4.07
C SER A 70 -22.61 -2.66 4.45
N GLU A 71 -22.96 -2.68 5.74
CA GLU A 71 -24.35 -2.85 6.17
C GLU A 71 -25.28 -1.72 5.67
N PHE A 72 -24.84 -0.45 5.69
CA PHE A 72 -25.67 0.66 5.17
C PHE A 72 -25.75 0.72 3.65
N LYS A 73 -24.66 0.41 2.93
CA LYS A 73 -24.66 0.41 1.45
C LYS A 73 -25.47 -0.76 0.90
N PHE A 74 -25.32 -1.93 1.52
CA PHE A 74 -26.11 -3.12 1.22
C PHE A 74 -27.58 -2.88 1.54
N TRP A 75 -27.89 -2.26 2.68
CA TRP A 75 -29.24 -1.85 3.04
C TRP A 75 -29.87 -0.89 2.03
N LEU A 76 -29.15 0.16 1.62
CA LEU A 76 -29.66 1.13 0.64
C LEU A 76 -29.94 0.45 -0.71
N GLN A 77 -29.07 -0.47 -1.12
CA GLN A 77 -29.28 -1.27 -2.33
C GLN A 77 -30.53 -2.14 -2.21
N LEU A 78 -30.73 -2.83 -1.07
CA LEU A 78 -31.94 -3.62 -0.82
C LEU A 78 -33.21 -2.77 -0.81
N PHE A 79 -33.13 -1.54 -0.29
CA PHE A 79 -34.24 -0.59 -0.32
C PHE A 79 -34.55 -0.15 -1.77
N GLU A 80 -33.53 0.14 -2.57
CA GLU A 80 -33.71 0.48 -3.99
C GLU A 80 -34.31 -0.70 -4.78
N ASP A 81 -33.83 -1.92 -4.52
CA ASP A 81 -34.34 -3.15 -5.14
C ASP A 81 -35.80 -3.41 -4.72
N TYR A 82 -36.15 -3.18 -3.44
CA TYR A 82 -37.54 -3.22 -2.97
C TYR A 82 -38.41 -2.21 -3.72
N MET A 83 -37.94 -0.96 -3.85
CA MET A 83 -38.68 0.10 -4.54
C MET A 83 -38.91 -0.22 -6.02
N VAL A 84 -37.98 -0.91 -6.68
CA VAL A 84 -38.16 -1.45 -8.02
C VAL A 84 -39.17 -2.59 -8.02
N ALA A 85 -39.05 -3.55 -7.10
CA ALA A 85 -39.92 -4.73 -7.01
C ALA A 85 -41.40 -4.36 -6.75
N VAL A 86 -41.67 -3.31 -5.96
CA VAL A 86 -43.04 -2.83 -5.71
C VAL A 86 -43.52 -1.77 -6.72
N GLY A 87 -42.73 -1.47 -7.77
CA GLY A 87 -43.08 -0.49 -8.80
C GLY A 87 -43.17 0.95 -8.28
N LYS A 88 -42.44 1.29 -7.22
CA LYS A 88 -42.42 2.62 -6.58
C LYS A 88 -41.12 3.40 -6.81
N ASN A 89 -40.21 2.91 -7.64
CA ASN A 89 -38.96 3.60 -7.98
C ASN A 89 -39.16 5.04 -8.54
N ALA A 90 -40.26 5.27 -9.27
CA ALA A 90 -40.67 6.58 -9.81
C ALA A 90 -41.65 7.35 -8.91
N ALA A 91 -41.91 6.89 -7.68
CA ALA A 91 -42.82 7.56 -6.76
C ALA A 91 -42.30 8.93 -6.31
N GLU A 92 -43.20 9.81 -5.90
CA GLU A 92 -42.87 11.10 -5.29
C GLU A 92 -42.04 10.92 -4.01
N ASP A 93 -41.16 11.89 -3.73
CA ASP A 93 -40.21 11.82 -2.62
C ASP A 93 -40.87 11.56 -1.26
N LYS A 94 -42.07 12.13 -1.02
CA LYS A 94 -42.85 11.91 0.20
C LYS A 94 -43.24 10.44 0.39
N VAL A 95 -43.55 9.74 -0.70
CA VAL A 95 -43.88 8.30 -0.68
C VAL A 95 -42.62 7.48 -0.44
N LYS A 96 -41.50 7.84 -1.09
CA LYS A 96 -40.20 7.19 -0.88
C LYS A 96 -39.73 7.33 0.56
N LEU A 97 -39.82 8.53 1.13
CA LEU A 97 -39.45 8.82 2.52
C LEU A 97 -40.36 8.11 3.53
N SER A 98 -41.66 8.01 3.25
CA SER A 98 -42.59 7.29 4.14
C SER A 98 -42.32 5.78 4.15
N LEU A 99 -42.00 5.20 2.99
CA LEU A 99 -41.60 3.79 2.89
C LEU A 99 -40.24 3.55 3.55
N LEU A 100 -39.29 4.46 3.35
CA LEU A 100 -37.99 4.48 4.01
C LEU A 100 -38.17 4.47 5.53
N LEU A 101 -38.89 5.44 6.10
CA LEU A 101 -39.13 5.56 7.54
C LEU A 101 -39.84 4.35 8.14
N ASN A 102 -40.82 3.77 7.42
CA ASN A 102 -41.50 2.56 7.88
C ASN A 102 -40.58 1.34 7.90
N MET A 103 -39.73 1.18 6.86
CA MET A 103 -38.75 0.09 6.81
C MET A 103 -37.59 0.30 7.78
N MET A 104 -37.26 1.55 8.11
CA MET A 104 -36.18 1.88 9.04
C MET A 104 -36.56 1.65 10.50
N GLY A 105 -37.85 1.67 10.82
CA GLY A 105 -38.35 1.51 12.17
C GLY A 105 -38.23 2.79 13.04
N PRO A 106 -38.90 2.79 14.20
CA PRO A 106 -39.08 3.99 15.03
C PRO A 106 -37.76 4.57 15.60
N GLU A 107 -36.75 3.74 15.82
CA GLU A 107 -35.48 4.12 16.45
C GLU A 107 -34.57 4.84 15.46
N ALA A 108 -34.53 4.36 14.21
CA ALA A 108 -33.79 5.01 13.13
C ALA A 108 -34.51 6.28 12.62
N ALA A 109 -35.84 6.35 12.73
CA ALA A 109 -36.60 7.58 12.50
C ALA A 109 -36.22 8.71 13.47
N ARG A 110 -35.86 8.40 14.73
CA ARG A 110 -35.33 9.41 15.67
C ARG A 110 -33.94 9.91 15.27
N ILE A 111 -33.08 9.04 14.73
CA ILE A 111 -31.75 9.45 14.23
C ILE A 111 -31.90 10.41 13.05
N LEU A 112 -32.84 10.14 12.15
CA LEU A 112 -33.20 11.03 11.04
C LEU A 112 -33.59 12.44 11.49
N GLN A 113 -34.31 12.56 12.61
CA GLN A 113 -34.69 13.84 13.20
C GLN A 113 -33.49 14.63 13.78
N THR A 114 -32.36 13.98 14.01
CA THR A 114 -31.12 14.63 14.50
C THR A 114 -30.18 15.07 13.38
N LEU A 115 -30.46 14.70 12.13
CA LEU A 115 -29.63 15.09 11.00
C LEU A 115 -29.79 16.60 10.70
N PRO A 116 -28.68 17.31 10.39
CA PRO A 116 -28.70 18.76 10.15
C PRO A 116 -29.22 19.08 8.75
N ILE A 117 -30.47 18.72 8.46
CA ILE A 117 -31.16 19.04 7.21
C ILE A 117 -31.95 20.32 7.46
N LYS A 118 -31.79 21.35 6.61
CA LYS A 118 -32.66 22.53 6.65
C LYS A 118 -34.10 22.10 6.36
N ASP A 119 -35.07 22.64 7.09
CA ASP A 119 -36.49 22.23 6.99
C ASP A 119 -37.03 22.25 5.54
N GLU A 120 -36.66 23.25 4.75
CA GLU A 120 -37.00 23.40 3.32
C GLU A 120 -36.45 22.28 2.40
N ASN A 121 -35.49 21.49 2.88
CA ASN A 121 -34.79 20.44 2.13
C ASN A 121 -35.09 19.03 2.65
N ALA A 122 -35.82 18.89 3.76
CA ALA A 122 -36.13 17.61 4.41
C ALA A 122 -37.21 16.79 3.68
N GLU A 123 -37.94 17.41 2.75
CA GLU A 123 -38.99 16.74 1.95
C GLU A 123 -38.45 16.01 0.72
N LYS A 124 -37.17 16.20 0.37
CA LYS A 124 -36.55 15.55 -0.79
C LYS A 124 -35.84 14.25 -0.41
N TYR A 125 -36.20 13.17 -1.07
CA TYR A 125 -35.63 11.84 -0.82
C TYR A 125 -34.10 11.85 -0.98
N THR A 126 -33.60 12.50 -2.04
CA THR A 126 -32.15 12.59 -2.30
C THR A 126 -31.40 13.30 -1.18
N ASN A 127 -31.94 14.40 -0.67
CA ASN A 127 -31.29 15.18 0.39
C ASN A 127 -31.23 14.42 1.71
N VAL A 128 -32.29 13.67 2.04
CA VAL A 128 -32.34 12.84 3.24
C VAL A 128 -31.36 11.67 3.12
N ILE A 129 -31.32 10.99 1.97
CA ILE A 129 -30.33 9.93 1.71
C ILE A 129 -28.91 10.48 1.74
N ASP A 130 -28.66 11.67 1.19
CA ASP A 130 -27.33 12.29 1.20
C ASP A 130 -26.92 12.74 2.60
N ALA A 131 -27.86 13.23 3.41
CA ALA A 131 -27.61 13.54 4.83
C ALA A 131 -27.35 12.28 5.67
N ILE A 132 -28.10 11.19 5.43
CA ILE A 132 -27.80 9.89 6.06
C ILE A 132 -26.43 9.40 5.61
N LYS A 133 -26.14 9.42 4.29
CA LYS A 133 -24.82 9.09 3.74
C LYS A 133 -23.72 9.91 4.37
N LEU A 134 -23.92 11.21 4.59
CA LEU A 134 -22.96 12.10 5.24
C LEU A 134 -22.76 11.74 6.72
N PHE A 135 -23.84 11.45 7.44
CA PHE A 135 -23.80 11.03 8.85
C PHE A 135 -23.10 9.69 9.05
N VAL A 136 -23.33 8.75 8.12
CA VAL A 136 -22.73 7.42 8.12
C VAL A 136 -21.45 7.37 7.27
N SER A 137 -20.96 8.48 6.73
CA SER A 137 -19.68 8.53 6.03
C SER A 137 -18.67 9.33 6.83
N PRO A 138 -17.42 8.85 6.91
CA PRO A 138 -16.35 9.59 7.55
C PRO A 138 -16.17 10.96 6.88
N GLN A 139 -16.12 12.01 7.68
CA GLN A 139 -15.97 13.39 7.21
C GLN A 139 -14.50 13.73 7.00
N ILE A 140 -14.18 14.36 5.87
CA ILE A 140 -12.84 14.84 5.54
C ILE A 140 -12.57 16.14 6.28
N ASN A 141 -11.49 16.19 7.07
CA ASN A 141 -11.03 17.45 7.66
C ASN A 141 -10.24 18.24 6.60
N ASN A 142 -10.95 19.11 5.89
CA ASN A 142 -10.38 19.93 4.81
C ASN A 142 -9.18 20.77 5.26
N SER A 143 -9.19 21.30 6.49
CA SER A 143 -8.05 22.07 7.03
C SER A 143 -6.80 21.20 7.19
N PHE A 144 -6.97 19.93 7.58
CA PHE A 144 -5.87 18.98 7.71
C PHE A 144 -5.36 18.48 6.36
N GLU A 145 -6.23 18.21 5.39
CA GLU A 145 -5.82 17.81 4.04
C GLU A 145 -5.06 18.94 3.33
N ARG A 146 -5.54 20.18 3.45
CA ARG A 146 -4.82 21.38 2.98
C ARG A 146 -3.47 21.54 3.67
N PHE A 147 -3.38 21.25 4.97
CA PHE A 147 -2.10 21.25 5.69
C PHE A 147 -1.13 20.21 5.11
N LYS A 148 -1.55 18.95 4.89
CA LYS A 148 -0.71 17.91 4.25
C LYS A 148 -0.22 18.34 2.88
N PHE A 149 -1.14 18.83 2.04
CA PHE A 149 -0.80 19.32 0.71
C PHE A 149 0.23 20.46 0.78
N ASN A 150 0.03 21.43 1.67
CA ASN A 150 0.92 22.57 1.85
C ASN A 150 2.30 22.20 2.44
N GLU A 151 2.40 21.16 3.27
CA GLU A 151 3.67 20.67 3.82
C GLU A 151 4.49 19.85 2.81
N ARG A 152 3.86 19.27 1.78
CA ARG A 152 4.53 18.35 0.85
C ARG A 152 5.71 18.97 0.09
N LYS A 153 6.93 18.45 0.22
CA LYS A 153 8.09 18.86 -0.61
C LYS A 153 8.77 17.63 -1.17
N GLN A 154 9.31 17.70 -2.39
CA GLN A 154 10.08 16.61 -2.99
C GLN A 154 11.26 16.28 -2.07
N ARG A 155 11.39 15.00 -1.73
CA ARG A 155 12.44 14.51 -0.84
C ARG A 155 13.74 14.29 -1.60
N TYR A 156 14.86 14.27 -0.90
CA TYR A 156 16.15 13.90 -1.49
C TYR A 156 16.07 12.48 -2.07
N GLY A 157 16.46 12.32 -3.34
CA GLY A 157 16.42 11.04 -4.06
C GLY A 157 15.04 10.60 -4.55
N GLU A 158 13.97 11.36 -4.28
CA GLU A 158 12.63 11.05 -4.76
C GLU A 158 12.47 11.42 -6.25
N PRO A 159 12.07 10.46 -7.13
CA PRO A 159 11.76 10.77 -8.52
C PRO A 159 10.64 11.79 -8.64
N PHE A 160 10.78 12.75 -9.56
CA PHE A 160 9.82 13.83 -9.78
C PHE A 160 8.42 13.30 -10.10
N GLU A 161 8.29 12.20 -10.84
CA GLU A 161 6.98 11.59 -11.11
C GLU A 161 6.25 11.14 -9.85
N MET A 162 6.98 10.62 -8.86
CA MET A 162 6.40 10.18 -7.59
C MET A 162 5.95 11.38 -6.75
N PHE A 163 6.75 12.45 -6.77
CA PHE A 163 6.38 13.73 -6.17
C PHE A 163 5.13 14.34 -6.82
N LEU A 164 5.10 14.43 -8.16
CA LEU A 164 3.99 14.98 -8.93
C LEU A 164 2.70 14.18 -8.72
N THR A 165 2.79 12.84 -8.75
CA THR A 165 1.64 11.95 -8.51
C THR A 165 1.08 12.17 -7.12
N ASN A 166 1.93 12.24 -6.10
CA ASN A 166 1.49 12.47 -4.73
C ASN A 166 0.84 13.86 -4.54
N CYS A 167 1.39 14.91 -5.15
CA CYS A 167 0.78 16.24 -5.13
C CYS A 167 -0.59 16.26 -5.83
N ARG A 168 -0.76 15.53 -6.94
CA ARG A 168 -2.04 15.37 -7.64
C ARG A 168 -3.07 14.59 -6.84
N GLU A 169 -2.64 13.61 -6.04
CA GLU A 169 -3.57 12.87 -5.17
C GLU A 169 -3.99 13.73 -3.96
N LEU A 170 -3.05 14.45 -3.35
CA LEU A 170 -3.34 15.33 -2.21
C LEU A 170 -4.23 16.51 -2.59
N ILE A 171 -4.07 17.09 -3.77
CA ILE A 171 -4.86 18.28 -4.14
C ILE A 171 -6.35 17.95 -4.38
N LYS A 172 -6.65 16.73 -4.84
CA LYS A 172 -8.02 16.22 -5.01
C LYS A 172 -8.78 16.15 -3.69
N THR A 173 -8.10 15.94 -2.57
CA THR A 173 -8.71 15.85 -1.23
C THR A 173 -8.85 17.20 -0.52
N CYS A 174 -8.35 18.29 -1.11
CA CYS A 174 -8.33 19.61 -0.48
C CYS A 174 -9.55 20.51 -0.80
N GLU A 175 -10.46 20.04 -1.66
CA GLU A 175 -11.67 20.77 -2.10
C GLU A 175 -11.38 22.23 -2.52
N TYR A 176 -10.44 22.44 -3.45
CA TYR A 176 -10.12 23.77 -4.00
C TYR A 176 -11.03 24.19 -5.17
N ASN A 177 -12.20 23.55 -5.33
CA ASN A 177 -13.06 23.60 -6.53
C ASN A 177 -13.67 24.98 -6.84
N VAL A 178 -12.86 25.89 -7.38
CA VAL A 178 -13.29 27.16 -7.98
C VAL A 178 -12.72 27.24 -9.39
N THR A 179 -13.59 27.31 -10.39
CA THR A 179 -13.21 27.49 -11.79
C THR A 179 -13.07 28.97 -12.10
N SER A 180 -11.93 29.39 -12.66
CA SER A 180 -11.76 30.69 -13.33
C SER A 180 -11.74 30.50 -14.85
N ASP A 181 -11.99 31.56 -15.61
CA ASP A 181 -12.07 31.55 -17.08
C ASP A 181 -10.74 31.24 -17.80
N SER A 182 -9.61 31.13 -17.08
CA SER A 182 -8.27 31.03 -17.67
C SER A 182 -7.48 29.78 -17.31
N GLU A 183 -7.59 29.23 -16.09
CA GLU A 183 -7.00 27.94 -15.66
C GLU A 183 -7.62 27.49 -14.32
N PRO A 184 -8.03 26.21 -14.14
CA PRO A 184 -8.60 25.74 -12.87
C PRO A 184 -7.70 26.07 -11.67
N LEU A 185 -8.27 26.57 -10.57
CA LEU A 185 -7.51 26.95 -9.36
C LEU A 185 -6.63 25.81 -8.83
N GLU A 186 -7.12 24.57 -8.96
CA GLU A 186 -6.37 23.34 -8.68
C GLU A 186 -5.03 23.29 -9.44
N ASN A 187 -5.03 23.61 -10.74
CA ASN A 187 -3.82 23.58 -11.56
C ASN A 187 -2.84 24.70 -11.19
N GLN A 188 -3.35 25.87 -10.81
CA GLN A 188 -2.51 26.99 -10.35
C GLN A 188 -1.83 26.65 -9.01
N ILE A 189 -2.58 26.11 -8.06
CA ILE A 189 -2.07 25.68 -6.75
C ILE A 189 -1.06 24.52 -6.93
N LEU A 190 -1.34 23.57 -7.81
CA LEU A 190 -0.42 22.46 -8.11
C LEU A 190 0.87 22.96 -8.79
N ARG A 191 0.77 23.93 -9.70
CA ARG A 191 1.94 24.58 -10.32
C ARG A 191 2.81 25.23 -9.25
N ASP A 192 2.23 26.07 -8.41
CA ASP A 192 2.97 26.79 -7.37
C ASP A 192 3.61 25.80 -6.38
N LYS A 193 2.90 24.71 -6.10
CA LYS A 193 3.41 23.60 -5.30
C LYS A 193 4.64 22.92 -5.90
N ILE A 194 4.66 22.70 -7.21
CA ILE A 194 5.83 22.16 -7.91
C ILE A 194 7.01 23.13 -7.81
N VAL A 195 6.78 24.43 -8.05
CA VAL A 195 7.81 25.47 -8.00
C VAL A 195 8.43 25.58 -6.60
N HIS A 196 7.61 25.60 -5.55
CA HIS A 196 8.09 25.70 -4.17
C HIS A 196 8.60 24.36 -3.60
N GLY A 197 8.05 23.25 -4.08
CA GLY A 197 8.26 21.92 -3.51
C GLY A 197 9.37 21.10 -4.17
N VAL A 198 9.85 21.44 -5.37
CA VAL A 198 10.95 20.70 -6.02
C VAL A 198 12.23 20.74 -5.17
N TYR A 199 12.93 19.60 -5.09
CA TYR A 199 14.12 19.44 -4.24
C TYR A 199 15.30 20.25 -4.80
N ASP A 200 15.45 20.25 -6.12
CA ASP A 200 16.55 20.92 -6.79
C ASP A 200 16.42 22.45 -6.76
N LYS A 201 17.28 23.09 -5.96
CA LYS A 201 17.34 24.55 -5.82
C LYS A 201 17.70 25.28 -7.11
N ALA A 202 18.44 24.66 -8.03
CA ALA A 202 18.76 25.29 -9.31
C ALA A 202 17.50 25.36 -10.20
N ILE A 203 16.75 24.26 -10.31
CA ILE A 203 15.48 24.24 -11.04
C ILE A 203 14.43 25.13 -10.40
N GLN A 204 14.30 25.13 -9.08
CA GLN A 204 13.42 26.05 -8.36
C GLN A 204 13.68 27.52 -8.76
N LYS A 205 14.95 27.96 -8.74
CA LYS A 205 15.34 29.32 -9.16
C LYS A 205 15.04 29.60 -10.63
N ASN A 206 15.22 28.60 -11.50
CA ASN A 206 14.94 28.75 -12.93
C ASN A 206 13.45 28.87 -13.21
N LEU A 207 12.61 28.05 -12.57
CA LEU A 207 11.16 28.12 -12.69
C LEU A 207 10.60 29.48 -12.25
N LEU A 208 11.15 30.06 -11.17
CA LEU A 208 10.75 31.38 -10.66
C LEU A 208 11.08 32.55 -11.61
N ARG A 209 11.93 32.35 -12.63
CA ARG A 209 12.32 33.37 -13.61
C ARG A 209 11.48 33.32 -14.90
N ILE A 210 10.62 32.32 -15.06
CA ILE A 210 9.83 32.13 -16.28
C ILE A 210 8.55 32.94 -16.16
N GLU A 211 8.42 33.97 -16.99
CA GLU A 211 7.18 34.73 -17.13
C GLU A 211 6.09 33.83 -17.74
N ASN A 212 4.89 33.81 -17.12
CA ASN A 212 3.74 32.99 -17.53
C ASN A 212 4.01 31.48 -17.55
N LEU A 213 4.52 30.95 -16.42
CA LEU A 213 4.68 29.52 -16.21
C LEU A 213 3.32 28.81 -16.10
N THR A 214 3.08 27.82 -16.96
CA THR A 214 1.92 26.91 -16.88
C THR A 214 2.29 25.64 -16.14
N LEU A 215 1.29 24.91 -15.61
CA LEU A 215 1.50 23.62 -14.95
C LEU A 215 2.25 22.62 -15.85
N GLU A 216 1.87 22.51 -17.12
CA GLU A 216 2.52 21.61 -18.09
C GLU A 216 3.98 21.95 -18.30
N LYS A 217 4.32 23.24 -18.42
CA LYS A 217 5.71 23.71 -18.55
C LYS A 217 6.52 23.40 -17.29
N ALA A 218 5.96 23.65 -16.10
CA ALA A 218 6.63 23.33 -14.84
C ALA A 218 6.96 21.83 -14.72
N ILE A 219 6.01 20.96 -15.09
CA ILE A 219 6.20 19.50 -15.14
C ILE A 219 7.29 19.13 -16.14
N HIS A 220 7.21 19.67 -17.36
CA HIS A 220 8.17 19.38 -18.42
C HIS A 220 9.59 19.75 -18.02
N TYR A 221 9.83 20.95 -17.48
CA TYR A 221 11.16 21.38 -17.06
C TYR A 221 11.75 20.51 -15.93
N CYS A 222 10.93 20.11 -14.96
CA CYS A 222 11.38 19.22 -13.89
C CYS A 222 11.73 17.81 -14.42
N ARG A 223 10.90 17.23 -15.30
CA ARG A 223 11.16 15.94 -15.95
C ARG A 223 12.46 15.96 -16.76
N THR A 224 12.60 16.96 -17.62
CA THR A 224 13.78 17.11 -18.49
C THR A 224 15.04 17.28 -17.65
N SER A 225 15.00 18.07 -16.57
CA SER A 225 16.15 18.24 -15.68
C SER A 225 16.58 16.93 -15.01
N GLU A 226 15.63 16.14 -14.51
CA GLU A 226 15.95 14.86 -13.85
C GLU A 226 16.51 13.84 -14.85
N GLN A 227 15.94 13.77 -16.06
CA GLN A 227 16.46 12.92 -17.13
C GLN A 227 17.88 13.31 -17.55
N SER A 228 18.16 14.61 -17.74
CA SER A 228 19.51 15.08 -18.06
C SER A 228 20.51 14.74 -16.96
N LYS A 229 20.14 14.84 -15.68
CA LYS A 229 21.02 14.43 -14.57
C LYS A 229 21.31 12.94 -14.56
N LYS A 230 20.31 12.10 -14.82
CA LYS A 230 20.49 10.64 -14.95
C LYS A 230 21.43 10.30 -16.11
N GLN A 231 21.27 10.98 -17.24
CA GLN A 231 22.16 10.81 -18.40
C GLN A 231 23.61 11.23 -18.08
N VAL A 232 23.81 12.38 -17.41
CA VAL A 232 25.15 12.82 -16.99
C VAL A 232 25.79 11.86 -15.99
N GLN A 233 25.02 11.31 -15.04
CA GLN A 233 25.52 10.30 -14.10
C GLN A 233 25.90 8.98 -14.80
N GLN A 234 25.13 8.57 -15.82
CA GLN A 234 25.43 7.40 -16.65
C GLN A 234 26.66 7.62 -17.55
N MET A 235 26.84 8.83 -18.06
CA MET A 235 28.02 9.20 -18.85
C MET A 235 29.29 9.29 -17.99
N ASN A 236 29.19 9.76 -16.75
CA ASN A 236 30.35 9.86 -15.83
C ASN A 236 30.79 8.49 -15.26
N THR A 237 29.99 7.44 -15.40
CA THR A 237 30.30 6.07 -14.95
C THR A 237 30.82 5.18 -16.10
N SER A 238 30.72 5.64 -17.33
CA SER A 238 31.27 4.98 -18.51
C SER A 238 32.56 5.68 -18.92
N THR A 239 33.63 4.93 -19.18
CA THR A 239 34.90 5.46 -19.70
C THR A 239 34.67 6.39 -20.88
N ALA A 240 35.41 7.51 -20.91
CA ALA A 240 35.29 8.59 -21.89
C ALA A 240 35.03 8.07 -23.31
N VAL A 241 33.83 8.32 -23.81
CA VAL A 241 33.47 8.09 -25.21
C VAL A 241 33.98 9.29 -26.00
N GLU A 242 35.00 9.09 -26.83
CA GLU A 242 35.32 10.03 -27.91
C GLU A 242 34.09 10.16 -28.80
N VAL A 243 33.53 11.38 -28.87
CA VAL A 243 32.38 11.67 -29.72
C VAL A 243 32.89 11.85 -31.15
N ASP A 244 32.87 10.77 -31.92
CA ASP A 244 33.01 10.84 -33.36
C ASP A 244 31.67 11.28 -33.97
N VAL A 245 31.65 12.44 -34.61
CA VAL A 245 30.42 13.06 -35.13
C VAL A 245 29.95 12.29 -36.36
N LEU A 246 29.05 11.32 -36.15
CA LEU A 246 28.37 10.59 -37.21
C LEU A 246 27.38 11.50 -37.95
N LYS A 247 27.80 12.03 -39.11
CA LYS A 247 26.88 12.57 -40.13
C LYS A 247 25.99 11.42 -40.64
N LYS A 248 24.74 11.37 -40.19
CA LYS A 248 23.76 10.39 -40.68
C LYS A 248 23.32 10.75 -42.11
N THR A 249 23.86 10.05 -43.10
CA THR A 249 23.36 10.03 -44.48
C THR A 249 22.09 9.19 -44.53
N ILE A 250 20.94 9.80 -44.83
CA ILE A 250 19.68 9.08 -45.02
C ILE A 250 19.68 8.48 -46.44
N ASN A 251 19.81 7.15 -46.54
CA ASN A 251 19.65 6.42 -47.81
C ASN A 251 18.16 6.32 -48.18
N ASN A 252 17.68 7.28 -48.97
CA ASN A 252 16.33 7.28 -49.56
C ASN A 252 16.33 6.65 -50.96
N THR A 253 16.50 5.34 -51.09
CA THR A 253 16.31 4.63 -52.37
C THR A 253 14.95 3.90 -52.38
N PHE A 254 14.23 3.94 -53.51
CA PHE A 254 12.95 3.25 -53.70
C PHE A 254 12.90 2.58 -55.07
N SER A 255 12.05 1.55 -55.23
CA SER A 255 11.90 0.82 -56.50
C SER A 255 11.00 1.58 -57.47
N CYS A 256 11.52 1.97 -58.64
CA CYS A 256 10.80 2.76 -59.62
C CYS A 256 9.89 1.89 -60.49
N MET A 257 8.57 2.11 -60.45
CA MET A 257 7.61 1.29 -61.21
C MET A 257 7.75 1.35 -62.74
N ARG A 258 8.53 2.30 -63.29
CA ARG A 258 8.67 2.45 -64.75
C ARG A 258 9.96 1.89 -65.32
N CYS A 259 11.08 2.03 -64.62
CA CYS A 259 12.35 1.42 -65.02
C CYS A 259 12.68 0.15 -64.22
N GLN A 260 11.86 -0.18 -63.22
CA GLN A 260 11.96 -1.35 -62.33
C GLN A 260 13.29 -1.46 -61.56
N LYS A 261 14.05 -0.37 -61.42
CA LYS A 261 15.30 -0.31 -60.66
C LYS A 261 15.12 0.48 -59.35
N GLN A 262 15.88 0.12 -58.31
CA GLN A 262 15.93 0.89 -57.07
C GLN A 262 16.90 2.06 -57.18
N HIS A 263 16.42 3.28 -56.94
CA HIS A 263 17.24 4.49 -56.98
C HIS A 263 16.62 5.62 -56.14
N GLY A 264 17.39 6.66 -55.84
CA GLY A 264 16.89 7.83 -55.10
C GLY A 264 15.99 8.77 -55.93
N PRO A 265 15.39 9.81 -55.30
CA PRO A 265 14.35 10.67 -55.90
C PRO A 265 14.71 11.42 -57.19
N ARG A 266 15.99 11.42 -57.60
CA ARG A 266 16.51 12.12 -58.79
C ARG A 266 17.48 11.30 -59.63
N GLN A 267 17.60 10.00 -59.35
CA GLN A 267 18.54 9.08 -60.02
C GLN A 267 17.85 8.22 -61.10
N CYS A 268 16.63 8.59 -61.50
CA CYS A 268 15.93 7.91 -62.59
C CYS A 268 16.64 8.22 -63.92
N PRO A 269 16.88 7.24 -64.81
CA PRO A 269 17.48 7.47 -66.14
C PRO A 269 16.72 8.45 -67.05
N ALA A 270 15.45 8.73 -66.72
CA ALA A 270 14.61 9.71 -67.41
C ALA A 270 14.68 11.14 -66.80
N PHE A 271 15.36 11.31 -65.66
CA PHE A 271 15.61 12.60 -65.04
C PHE A 271 16.68 13.35 -65.88
N GLY A 272 16.42 14.63 -66.16
CA GLY A 272 17.19 15.50 -67.05
C GLY A 272 16.76 15.48 -68.52
N LYS A 273 15.85 14.59 -68.94
CA LYS A 273 15.43 14.49 -70.36
C LYS A 273 14.13 15.25 -70.63
N ARG A 274 14.01 15.85 -71.83
CA ARG A 274 12.75 16.45 -72.34
C ARG A 274 11.88 15.38 -72.96
N CYS A 275 10.58 15.45 -72.70
CA CYS A 275 9.61 14.56 -73.35
C CYS A 275 9.57 14.85 -74.85
N SER A 276 9.82 13.84 -75.68
CA SER A 276 9.80 13.97 -77.14
C SER A 276 8.43 14.33 -77.73
N LYS A 277 7.34 14.23 -76.95
CA LYS A 277 5.98 14.53 -77.40
C LYS A 277 5.45 15.91 -76.98
N CYS A 278 5.93 16.48 -75.88
CA CYS A 278 5.44 17.77 -75.38
C CYS A 278 6.55 18.76 -74.97
N GLY A 279 7.83 18.40 -75.12
CA GLY A 279 8.99 19.29 -74.93
C GLY A 279 9.35 19.65 -73.48
N ILE A 280 8.53 19.26 -72.49
CA ILE A 280 8.73 19.58 -71.08
C ILE A 280 9.87 18.74 -70.48
N LEU A 281 10.79 19.41 -69.76
CA LEU A 281 11.92 18.81 -69.08
C LEU A 281 11.45 18.07 -67.82
N ASN A 282 11.92 16.84 -67.59
CA ASN A 282 11.53 16.00 -66.44
C ASN A 282 10.05 15.61 -66.37
N HIS A 283 9.29 15.73 -67.47
CA HIS A 283 7.86 15.43 -67.49
C HIS A 283 7.54 14.05 -66.89
N PHE A 284 8.36 13.04 -67.16
CA PHE A 284 8.16 11.68 -66.65
C PHE A 284 8.66 11.45 -65.21
N ALA A 285 9.44 12.36 -64.63
CA ALA A 285 9.87 12.28 -63.23
C ALA A 285 8.77 12.71 -62.25
N VAL A 286 7.80 13.54 -62.70
CA VAL A 286 6.67 14.01 -61.88
C VAL A 286 5.64 12.90 -61.63
N SER A 287 5.48 11.96 -62.56
CA SER A 287 4.55 10.82 -62.41
C SER A 287 5.00 9.76 -61.39
N CYS A 288 6.16 9.91 -60.76
CA CYS A 288 6.66 9.00 -59.73
C CYS A 288 6.10 9.30 -58.32
N ARG A 289 5.08 10.15 -58.19
CA ARG A 289 4.38 10.44 -56.93
C ARG A 289 2.87 10.61 -57.13
N LYS A 290 2.08 9.52 -57.17
CA LYS A 290 0.65 9.54 -56.77
C LYS A 290 0.19 8.20 -56.18
N ILE A 291 -0.49 8.33 -55.03
CA ILE A 291 -1.14 7.34 -54.14
C ILE A 291 -2.51 6.94 -54.72
N PRO A 292 -3.09 5.75 -54.44
CA PRO A 292 -4.50 5.49 -54.74
C PRO A 292 -5.42 5.94 -53.60
N GLN A 293 -6.33 6.88 -53.91
CA GLN A 293 -7.61 7.09 -53.22
C GLN A 293 -8.72 6.43 -54.06
N HIS A 294 -9.69 5.79 -53.42
CA HIS A 294 -11.02 5.56 -54.00
C HIS A 294 -12.10 6.06 -53.04
N ALA A 295 -12.82 7.10 -53.48
CA ALA A 295 -14.12 7.53 -52.98
C ALA A 295 -15.04 7.73 -54.19
N LYS A 296 -16.30 7.28 -54.11
CA LYS A 296 -17.38 7.69 -55.04
C LYS A 296 -18.73 7.85 -54.31
N LYS A 297 -19.17 9.11 -54.38
CA LYS A 297 -20.45 9.83 -54.30
C LYS A 297 -21.82 9.14 -54.02
N VAL A 298 -22.61 9.98 -53.34
CA VAL A 298 -24.02 10.03 -52.90
C VAL A 298 -25.08 10.10 -54.02
N LYS A 299 -26.32 9.67 -53.72
CA LYS A 299 -27.59 10.29 -54.18
C LYS A 299 -28.70 10.17 -53.10
N GLU A 300 -29.54 11.22 -53.02
CA GLU A 300 -30.64 11.50 -52.07
C GLU A 300 -31.98 10.82 -52.43
N VAL A 301 -32.91 10.70 -51.45
CA VAL A 301 -34.38 10.85 -51.59
C VAL A 301 -34.99 11.39 -50.26
N LYS A 302 -36.09 12.16 -50.37
CA LYS A 302 -36.80 12.98 -49.36
C LYS A 302 -37.95 12.28 -48.58
N PHE A 303 -38.43 13.04 -47.58
CA PHE A 303 -39.53 12.94 -46.57
C PHE A 303 -40.92 12.41 -46.98
N ASP A 304 -41.67 11.89 -45.98
CA ASP A 304 -43.01 12.40 -45.56
C ASP A 304 -43.49 11.84 -44.18
N GLU A 305 -44.53 12.48 -43.61
CA GLU A 305 -45.01 12.49 -42.21
C GLU A 305 -46.10 11.43 -41.83
N LYS A 306 -46.12 11.00 -40.54
CA LYS A 306 -47.21 10.68 -39.54
C LYS A 306 -48.55 9.98 -39.95
N PRO A 307 -49.44 9.54 -39.00
CA PRO A 307 -49.31 8.90 -37.67
C PRO A 307 -50.27 7.65 -37.50
N ASP A 308 -50.41 7.19 -36.25
CA ASP A 308 -51.57 6.51 -35.62
C ASP A 308 -51.72 4.97 -35.53
N ASP A 309 -51.98 4.60 -34.27
CA ASP A 309 -53.05 3.74 -33.72
C ASP A 309 -52.97 2.22 -33.55
N THR A 310 -53.34 1.85 -32.31
CA THR A 310 -54.17 0.70 -31.89
C THR A 310 -53.58 -0.72 -32.06
N SER A 311 -53.88 -1.73 -31.23
CA SER A 311 -54.70 -1.91 -30.04
C SER A 311 -54.50 -3.36 -29.55
N SER A 312 -54.96 -3.62 -28.32
CA SER A 312 -55.44 -4.92 -27.81
C SER A 312 -54.38 -6.01 -27.59
N SER A 313 -54.48 -6.89 -26.61
CA SER A 313 -55.59 -7.44 -25.81
C SER A 313 -54.95 -8.07 -24.57
N GLU A 314 -55.42 -7.75 -23.35
CA GLU A 314 -56.36 -8.57 -22.55
C GLU A 314 -55.83 -9.93 -22.08
N GLU A 315 -56.33 -10.29 -20.88
CA GLU A 315 -56.16 -11.52 -20.10
C GLU A 315 -54.91 -11.53 -19.19
N LEU A 316 -55.02 -11.50 -17.87
CA LEU A 316 -55.80 -12.46 -17.09
C LEU A 316 -56.22 -11.91 -15.71
N PHE A 317 -57.46 -12.26 -15.40
CA PHE A 317 -58.25 -12.16 -14.17
C PHE A 317 -57.54 -12.40 -12.81
N CYS A 318 -58.08 -11.69 -11.80
CA CYS A 318 -58.61 -12.22 -10.52
C CYS A 318 -57.69 -13.07 -9.62
N GLY A 319 -57.43 -12.59 -8.40
CA GLY A 319 -56.86 -13.47 -7.36
C GLY A 319 -56.38 -12.86 -6.04
N MET A 320 -56.79 -11.64 -5.66
CA MET A 320 -56.62 -11.18 -4.27
C MET A 320 -57.55 -12.01 -3.35
N THR A 321 -57.07 -13.15 -2.83
CA THR A 321 -57.57 -13.80 -1.59
C THR A 321 -56.84 -15.08 -1.14
N LYS A 322 -55.75 -15.54 -1.78
CA LYS A 322 -54.97 -16.72 -1.29
C LYS A 322 -53.46 -16.54 -1.36
N PHE A 323 -52.94 -15.52 -0.69
CA PHE A 323 -51.51 -15.40 -0.41
C PHE A 323 -51.27 -15.12 1.08
N LYS A 324 -52.02 -15.80 1.95
CA LYS A 324 -51.87 -15.70 3.41
C LYS A 324 -51.17 -16.88 4.07
N ASP A 325 -50.86 -17.95 3.34
CA ASP A 325 -50.40 -19.21 3.97
C ASP A 325 -49.04 -19.75 3.50
N THR A 326 -48.19 -18.95 2.81
CA THR A 326 -46.87 -19.45 2.37
C THR A 326 -45.67 -18.48 2.49
N CYS A 327 -45.82 -17.33 3.13
CA CYS A 327 -44.65 -16.51 3.52
C CYS A 327 -44.45 -16.56 5.03
N SER A 328 -44.05 -17.72 5.55
CA SER A 328 -43.39 -17.78 6.85
C SER A 328 -41.92 -17.39 6.67
N ASN A 329 -41.51 -16.32 7.37
CA ASN A 329 -40.21 -15.65 7.42
C ASN A 329 -40.08 -14.46 6.46
N ASP A 330 -40.56 -13.34 6.96
CA ASP A 330 -40.48 -12.03 6.36
C ASP A 330 -39.02 -11.55 6.22
N TRP A 331 -38.61 -11.26 4.98
CA TRP A 331 -37.27 -10.79 4.60
C TRP A 331 -36.85 -9.46 5.28
N TYR A 332 -37.79 -8.74 5.89
CA TYR A 332 -37.56 -7.46 6.57
C TYR A 332 -37.17 -7.61 8.06
N GLU A 333 -37.36 -8.77 8.69
CA GLU A 333 -36.96 -8.97 10.11
C GLU A 333 -35.43 -8.99 10.30
N ASN A 334 -34.65 -9.15 9.23
CA ASN A 334 -33.18 -9.13 9.26
C ASN A 334 -32.56 -7.77 8.89
N ILE A 335 -33.37 -6.72 8.72
CA ILE A 335 -32.92 -5.39 8.29
C ILE A 335 -32.61 -4.55 9.52
N ASN A 336 -31.35 -4.58 9.99
CA ASN A 336 -30.91 -3.81 11.15
C ASN A 336 -30.00 -2.63 10.76
N ILE A 337 -30.55 -1.41 10.73
CA ILE A 337 -29.81 -0.17 10.44
C ILE A 337 -29.03 0.31 11.68
N GLU A 338 -29.25 -0.30 12.85
CA GLU A 338 -28.40 -0.12 14.03
C GLU A 338 -27.06 -0.85 13.91
N SER A 339 -26.79 -1.53 12.78
CA SER A 339 -25.53 -2.24 12.59
C SER A 339 -24.36 -1.25 12.57
N PRO A 340 -23.42 -1.34 13.52
CA PRO A 340 -22.40 -0.35 13.72
C PRO A 340 -21.42 -0.37 12.56
N GLN A 341 -21.10 0.82 12.07
CA GLN A 341 -19.93 0.96 11.22
C GLN A 341 -18.67 0.73 12.04
N LEU A 342 -17.71 0.04 11.44
CA LEU A 342 -16.38 -0.12 12.01
C LEU A 342 -15.76 1.25 12.29
N LYS A 343 -15.47 1.54 13.57
CA LYS A 343 -14.88 2.81 14.03
C LYS A 343 -13.42 2.65 14.44
N VAL A 344 -13.04 1.45 14.88
CA VAL A 344 -11.74 1.21 15.51
C VAL A 344 -11.16 -0.12 15.05
N ILE A 345 -9.87 -0.13 14.72
CA ILE A 345 -9.06 -1.31 14.56
C ILE A 345 -7.92 -1.23 15.56
N SER A 346 -7.65 -2.29 16.31
CA SER A 346 -6.40 -2.42 17.08
C SER A 346 -5.67 -3.69 16.69
N THR A 347 -4.36 -3.61 16.48
CA THR A 347 -3.53 -4.80 16.22
C THR A 347 -2.76 -5.22 17.48
N MET A 348 -2.46 -6.52 17.57
CA MET A 348 -1.47 -7.05 18.52
C MET A 348 -0.11 -7.19 17.85
N SER A 349 0.40 -6.09 17.31
CA SER A 349 1.71 -6.03 16.66
C SER A 349 2.35 -4.66 16.87
N SER A 350 3.66 -4.55 16.65
CA SER A 350 4.31 -3.24 16.45
C SER A 350 4.32 -2.84 14.97
N GLY A 351 4.60 -3.80 14.07
CA GLY A 351 4.53 -3.55 12.62
C GLY A 351 3.09 -3.50 12.11
N THR A 352 2.92 -2.76 11.01
CA THR A 352 1.63 -2.39 10.39
C THR A 352 1.60 -2.73 8.90
N ASP A 353 2.57 -3.52 8.44
CA ASP A 353 2.78 -3.91 7.04
C ASP A 353 1.60 -4.70 6.45
N GLN A 354 0.81 -5.34 7.30
CA GLN A 354 -0.42 -6.04 6.96
C GLN A 354 -1.66 -5.12 6.82
N THR A 355 -1.54 -3.82 7.13
CA THR A 355 -2.67 -2.87 7.10
C THR A 355 -2.48 -1.79 6.04
N ASP A 356 -3.54 -1.49 5.29
CA ASP A 356 -3.58 -0.31 4.43
C ASP A 356 -3.96 0.92 5.26
N ILE A 357 -2.94 1.56 5.86
CA ILE A 357 -3.13 2.70 6.76
C ILE A 357 -3.82 3.87 6.06
N GLU A 358 -3.50 4.13 4.79
CA GLU A 358 -4.08 5.25 4.06
C GLU A 358 -5.56 4.99 3.76
N GLU A 359 -5.93 3.74 3.45
CA GLU A 359 -7.32 3.34 3.33
C GLU A 359 -8.11 3.48 4.64
N ILE A 360 -7.52 3.04 5.74
CA ILE A 360 -8.11 3.13 7.08
C ILE A 360 -8.35 4.60 7.47
N LYS A 361 -7.35 5.46 7.26
CA LYS A 361 -7.47 6.92 7.47
C LYS A 361 -8.55 7.56 6.60
N ARG A 362 -8.58 7.20 5.31
CA ARG A 362 -9.60 7.69 4.38
C ARG A 362 -11.02 7.34 4.83
N ARG A 363 -11.16 6.21 5.53
CA ARG A 363 -12.43 5.77 6.13
C ARG A 363 -12.69 6.35 7.52
N GLY A 364 -11.84 7.24 8.04
CA GLY A 364 -11.98 7.81 9.39
C GLY A 364 -11.93 6.75 10.50
N ILE A 365 -11.38 5.57 10.22
CA ILE A 365 -11.27 4.47 11.18
C ILE A 365 -10.01 4.69 12.00
N ARG A 366 -10.15 4.65 13.33
CA ARG A 366 -9.02 4.82 14.25
C ARG A 366 -8.20 3.54 14.28
N LEU A 367 -6.89 3.64 14.16
CA LEU A 367 -5.98 2.49 14.19
C LEU A 367 -5.03 2.57 15.38
N GLY A 368 -5.07 1.56 16.23
CA GLY A 368 -4.12 1.36 17.32
C GLY A 368 -3.24 0.13 17.13
N ASN A 369 -2.09 0.10 17.79
CA ASN A 369 -1.23 -1.08 17.83
C ASN A 369 -0.65 -1.30 19.23
N THR A 370 0.43 -2.08 19.35
CA THR A 370 1.08 -2.41 20.63
C THR A 370 2.59 -2.18 20.57
N THR A 371 3.03 -1.04 20.02
CA THR A 371 4.47 -0.68 20.03
C THR A 371 4.98 -0.49 21.47
N LYS A 372 6.30 -0.61 21.69
CA LYS A 372 7.04 -0.46 22.96
C LYS A 372 6.93 -1.63 23.93
N VAL A 373 5.74 -2.21 24.11
CA VAL A 373 5.52 -3.28 25.10
C VAL A 373 6.30 -4.57 24.80
N LEU A 374 6.58 -4.80 23.51
CA LEU A 374 7.31 -5.97 23.02
C LEU A 374 8.81 -5.74 22.80
N ASP A 375 9.30 -4.51 22.97
CA ASP A 375 10.67 -4.14 22.61
C ASP A 375 11.71 -4.99 23.36
N ASN A 376 11.46 -5.26 24.64
CA ASN A 376 12.35 -6.05 25.48
C ASN A 376 12.39 -7.53 25.06
N ALA A 377 11.23 -8.15 24.85
CA ALA A 377 11.15 -9.55 24.44
C ALA A 377 11.83 -9.77 23.08
N VAL A 378 11.60 -8.86 22.12
CA VAL A 378 12.23 -8.96 20.79
C VAL A 378 13.73 -8.74 20.89
N ALA A 379 14.18 -7.82 21.74
CA ALA A 379 15.59 -7.62 21.96
C ALA A 379 16.26 -8.84 22.62
N ASP A 380 15.59 -9.54 23.55
CA ASP A 380 16.08 -10.79 24.14
C ASP A 380 16.29 -11.86 23.06
N ILE A 381 15.32 -12.05 22.17
CA ILE A 381 15.47 -13.04 21.09
C ILE A 381 16.55 -12.66 20.09
N THR A 382 16.76 -11.36 19.85
CA THR A 382 17.81 -10.87 18.95
C THR A 382 19.19 -11.28 19.47
N VAL A 383 19.44 -11.06 20.77
CA VAL A 383 20.70 -11.42 21.42
C VAL A 383 20.84 -12.95 21.45
N ALA A 384 19.77 -13.68 21.72
CA ALA A 384 19.78 -15.14 21.66
C ALA A 384 20.16 -15.65 20.25
N LEU A 385 19.49 -15.19 19.19
CA LEU A 385 19.77 -15.57 17.80
C LEU A 385 21.19 -15.21 17.37
N MET A 386 21.68 -14.05 17.80
CA MET A 386 23.04 -13.62 17.57
C MET A 386 24.04 -14.63 18.14
N ILE A 387 23.87 -15.00 19.42
CA ILE A 387 24.76 -15.94 20.11
C ILE A 387 24.63 -17.37 19.55
N THR A 388 23.41 -17.86 19.34
CA THR A 388 23.18 -19.24 18.86
C THR A 388 23.74 -19.44 17.45
N ALA A 389 23.61 -18.45 16.58
CA ALA A 389 24.21 -18.49 15.24
C ALA A 389 25.74 -18.39 15.32
N ALA A 390 26.29 -17.45 16.09
CA ALA A 390 27.73 -17.26 16.27
C ALA A 390 28.44 -18.49 16.85
N ARG A 391 27.74 -19.20 17.75
CA ARG A 391 28.27 -20.36 18.49
C ARG A 391 27.80 -21.70 17.91
N ARG A 392 27.22 -21.71 16.71
CA ARG A 392 26.88 -22.92 15.92
C ARG A 392 25.96 -23.89 16.67
N PHE A 393 25.00 -23.38 17.43
CA PHE A 393 24.14 -24.21 18.29
C PHE A 393 23.33 -25.25 17.52
N LYS A 394 22.79 -24.90 16.33
CA LYS A 394 22.02 -25.84 15.49
C LYS A 394 22.86 -27.06 15.12
N GLU A 395 24.08 -26.81 14.64
CA GLU A 395 25.02 -27.86 14.28
C GLU A 395 25.41 -28.68 15.52
N ALA A 396 25.66 -28.03 16.66
CA ALA A 396 26.06 -28.72 17.88
C ALA A 396 24.97 -29.67 18.41
N VAL A 397 23.71 -29.22 18.39
CA VAL A 397 22.55 -30.07 18.75
C VAL A 397 22.43 -31.23 17.78
N HIS A 398 22.58 -31.00 16.48
CA HIS A 398 22.52 -32.06 15.48
C HIS A 398 23.62 -33.12 15.68
N GLU A 399 24.86 -32.72 15.97
CA GLU A 399 25.98 -33.64 16.23
C GLU A 399 25.73 -34.50 17.48
N LEU A 400 25.13 -33.91 18.52
CA LEU A 400 24.75 -34.64 19.74
C LEU A 400 23.64 -35.65 19.46
N GLU A 401 22.56 -35.23 18.80
CA GLU A 401 21.40 -36.07 18.49
C GLU A 401 21.74 -37.22 17.51
N SER A 402 22.68 -36.97 16.59
CA SER A 402 23.15 -37.97 15.62
C SER A 402 24.29 -38.86 16.14
N GLY A 403 24.75 -38.64 17.38
CA GLY A 403 25.86 -39.39 17.98
C GLY A 403 27.22 -39.17 17.30
N GLN A 404 27.40 -38.05 16.58
CA GLN A 404 28.61 -37.72 15.82
C GLN A 404 29.60 -36.84 16.60
N TRP A 405 29.37 -36.60 17.89
CA TRP A 405 30.22 -35.76 18.74
C TRP A 405 31.70 -36.19 18.70
N LYS A 406 32.58 -35.24 18.32
CA LYS A 406 34.04 -35.36 18.33
C LYS A 406 34.68 -34.50 19.43
N TYR A 407 35.87 -34.88 19.87
CA TYR A 407 36.69 -34.08 20.78
C TYR A 407 37.83 -33.39 20.02
N GLY A 408 38.09 -32.12 20.28
CA GLY A 408 39.24 -31.39 19.74
C GLY A 408 39.19 -29.89 20.00
N VAL A 409 40.34 -29.27 20.28
CA VAL A 409 40.45 -27.83 20.61
C VAL A 409 40.16 -26.89 19.43
N GLN A 410 40.16 -27.41 18.19
CA GLN A 410 39.81 -26.69 16.97
C GLN A 410 38.43 -27.10 16.41
N TRP A 411 37.72 -27.99 17.11
CA TRP A 411 36.43 -28.49 16.66
C TRP A 411 35.33 -27.47 16.96
N MET A 412 34.47 -27.22 15.98
CA MET A 412 33.29 -26.36 16.09
C MET A 412 33.53 -24.92 16.60
N LEU A 413 34.65 -24.29 16.25
CA LEU A 413 34.91 -22.90 16.61
C LEU A 413 33.84 -21.95 16.06
N GLY A 414 33.45 -20.99 16.89
CA GLY A 414 32.46 -19.95 16.62
C GLY A 414 33.07 -18.56 16.59
N GLN A 415 32.22 -17.53 16.63
CA GLN A 415 32.62 -16.13 16.73
C GLN A 415 32.45 -15.61 18.17
N ASP A 416 33.36 -14.74 18.59
CA ASP A 416 33.26 -14.02 19.87
C ASP A 416 32.37 -12.78 19.75
N VAL A 417 31.68 -12.43 20.84
CA VAL A 417 30.90 -11.18 20.93
C VAL A 417 31.75 -10.07 21.58
N ALA A 418 32.58 -10.44 22.55
CA ALA A 418 33.51 -9.51 23.20
C ALA A 418 34.49 -8.94 22.16
N GLY A 419 34.71 -7.62 22.21
CA GLY A 419 35.57 -6.93 21.27
C GLY A 419 34.98 -6.73 19.87
N SER A 420 33.77 -7.20 19.59
CA SER A 420 33.15 -7.10 18.27
C SER A 420 32.60 -5.71 17.95
N THR A 421 32.36 -5.45 16.65
CA THR A 421 31.51 -4.35 16.18
C THR A 421 30.11 -4.87 15.86
N VAL A 422 29.10 -4.28 16.49
CA VAL A 422 27.67 -4.61 16.25
C VAL A 422 27.00 -3.48 15.49
N GLY A 423 26.49 -3.78 14.30
CA GLY A 423 25.71 -2.88 13.45
C GLY A 423 24.21 -3.13 13.57
N ILE A 424 23.44 -2.08 13.87
CA ILE A 424 21.98 -2.14 14.01
C ILE A 424 21.31 -1.36 12.87
N ILE A 425 20.57 -2.05 12.02
CA ILE A 425 19.79 -1.42 10.93
C ILE A 425 18.38 -1.16 11.46
N GLY A 426 18.07 0.11 11.75
CA GLY A 426 16.82 0.51 12.40
C GLY A 426 16.98 0.73 13.91
N PHE A 427 17.37 1.94 14.31
CA PHE A 427 17.62 2.29 15.71
C PHE A 427 16.38 2.84 16.44
N GLY A 428 15.28 2.08 16.36
CA GLY A 428 14.05 2.33 17.12
C GLY A 428 14.08 1.71 18.53
N GLY A 429 12.93 1.57 19.18
CA GLY A 429 12.83 1.02 20.54
C GLY A 429 13.47 -0.37 20.69
N ILE A 430 13.22 -1.28 19.74
CA ILE A 430 13.87 -2.60 19.68
C ILE A 430 15.39 -2.47 19.52
N GLY A 431 15.88 -1.72 18.52
CA GLY A 431 17.31 -1.55 18.30
C GLY A 431 18.05 -0.96 19.51
N GLN A 432 17.43 0.01 20.19
CA GLN A 432 17.95 0.57 21.45
C GLN A 432 17.93 -0.45 22.60
N ALA A 433 16.89 -1.29 22.67
CA ALA A 433 16.78 -2.35 23.66
C ALA A 433 17.82 -3.47 23.44
N VAL A 434 18.12 -3.80 22.18
CA VAL A 434 19.20 -4.73 21.78
C VAL A 434 20.54 -4.21 22.24
N LEU A 435 20.87 -2.95 21.91
CA LEU A 435 22.14 -2.34 22.33
C LEU A 435 22.31 -2.37 23.85
N ARG A 436 21.25 -2.00 24.61
CA ARG A 436 21.32 -2.00 26.09
C ARG A 436 21.68 -3.37 26.67
N ARG A 437 21.21 -4.47 26.07
CA ARG A 437 21.57 -5.84 26.48
C ARG A 437 23.00 -6.20 26.12
N LEU A 438 23.42 -5.82 24.91
CA LEU A 438 24.75 -6.11 24.39
C LEU A 438 25.87 -5.36 25.10
N ARG A 439 25.57 -4.29 25.87
CA ARG A 439 26.55 -3.63 26.73
C ARG A 439 27.20 -4.57 27.74
N GLY A 440 26.49 -5.60 28.21
CA GLY A 440 27.04 -6.60 29.13
C GLY A 440 27.96 -7.64 28.48
N PHE A 441 28.17 -7.57 27.16
CA PHE A 441 28.96 -8.54 26.38
C PHE A 441 30.30 -7.97 25.90
N ASP A 442 30.76 -6.85 26.48
CA ASP A 442 32.04 -6.21 26.14
C ASP A 442 32.21 -5.91 24.64
N VAL A 443 31.11 -5.54 23.97
CA VAL A 443 31.12 -5.09 22.56
C VAL A 443 31.97 -3.82 22.44
N ALA A 444 32.93 -3.82 21.52
CA ALA A 444 33.86 -2.70 21.35
C ALA A 444 33.19 -1.48 20.73
N ARG A 445 32.28 -1.69 19.77
CA ARG A 445 31.64 -0.59 19.03
C ARG A 445 30.24 -0.92 18.58
N PHE A 446 29.33 0.05 18.74
CA PHE A 446 27.98 0.00 18.21
C PHE A 446 27.82 0.98 17.04
N LEU A 447 27.43 0.45 15.88
CA LEU A 447 27.07 1.23 14.71
C LEU A 447 25.56 1.15 14.49
N TYR A 448 24.96 2.18 13.92
CA TYR A 448 23.60 2.08 13.45
C TYR A 448 23.36 2.82 12.13
N SER A 449 22.40 2.33 11.35
CA SER A 449 21.93 3.01 10.15
C SER A 449 20.42 3.17 10.15
N GLY A 450 19.95 4.29 9.59
CA GLY A 450 18.54 4.66 9.61
C GLY A 450 18.28 6.01 8.95
N ARG A 451 16.98 6.28 8.68
CA ARG A 451 16.50 7.46 7.94
C ARG A 451 16.90 8.78 8.59
N THR A 452 16.81 8.84 9.91
CA THR A 452 17.08 10.05 10.70
C THR A 452 18.09 9.74 11.78
N ASP A 453 18.80 10.77 12.22
CA ASP A 453 19.59 10.69 13.44
C ASP A 453 18.67 10.46 14.65
N LYS A 454 19.22 9.80 15.67
CA LYS A 454 18.51 9.42 16.90
C LYS A 454 19.22 10.05 18.09
N PRO A 455 18.58 11.00 18.81
CA PRO A 455 19.19 11.63 19.98
C PRO A 455 19.69 10.62 21.03
N GLU A 456 18.97 9.50 21.19
CA GLU A 456 19.29 8.43 22.12
C GLU A 456 20.58 7.67 21.73
N ALA A 457 21.01 7.73 20.47
CA ALA A 457 22.22 7.04 20.03
C ALA A 457 23.46 7.58 20.74
N LYS A 458 23.55 8.89 20.96
CA LYS A 458 24.69 9.51 21.66
C LYS A 458 24.80 9.04 23.11
N THR A 459 23.67 8.95 23.83
CA THR A 459 23.66 8.47 25.23
C THR A 459 23.87 6.97 25.31
N LEU A 460 23.45 6.24 24.28
CA LEU A 460 23.65 4.80 24.17
C LEU A 460 25.05 4.42 23.68
N GLY A 461 25.84 5.36 23.13
CA GLY A 461 27.17 5.09 22.59
C GLY A 461 27.13 4.41 21.22
N ALA A 462 26.07 4.65 20.44
CA ALA A 462 25.95 4.17 19.06
C ALA A 462 26.31 5.28 18.07
N GLU A 463 27.13 4.94 17.08
CA GLU A 463 27.53 5.84 16.01
C GLU A 463 26.64 5.67 14.78
N ARG A 464 26.11 6.78 14.24
CA ARG A 464 25.34 6.72 12.99
C ARG A 464 26.28 6.69 11.79
N VAL A 465 26.15 5.66 10.96
CA VAL A 465 26.94 5.52 9.73
C VAL A 465 26.05 5.17 8.53
N PRO A 466 26.51 5.43 7.28
CA PRO A 466 25.86 4.92 6.08
C PRO A 466 25.75 3.38 6.10
N LEU A 467 24.72 2.84 5.44
CA LEU A 467 24.46 1.39 5.41
C LEU A 467 25.66 0.59 4.91
N GLU A 468 26.30 1.03 3.83
CA GLU A 468 27.48 0.37 3.26
C GLU A 468 28.62 0.26 4.27
N GLN A 469 28.88 1.34 5.02
CA GLN A 469 29.90 1.37 6.06
C GLN A 469 29.54 0.41 7.21
N LEU A 470 28.28 0.42 7.65
CA LEU A 470 27.80 -0.51 8.68
C LEU A 470 28.06 -1.97 8.29
N LEU A 471 27.70 -2.35 7.05
CA LEU A 471 27.86 -3.72 6.58
C LEU A 471 29.33 -4.14 6.51
N LYS A 472 30.22 -3.26 6.04
CA LYS A 472 31.66 -3.52 5.94
C LYS A 472 32.35 -3.66 7.30
N GLU A 473 31.93 -2.87 8.27
CA GLU A 473 32.63 -2.74 9.54
C GLU A 473 32.10 -3.66 10.65
N SER A 474 30.89 -4.18 10.52
CA SER A 474 30.23 -4.97 11.57
C SER A 474 30.59 -6.45 11.51
N ASP A 475 30.82 -7.05 12.69
CA ASP A 475 30.91 -8.49 12.88
C ASP A 475 29.52 -9.10 13.11
N TYR A 476 28.59 -8.31 13.65
CA TYR A 476 27.18 -8.68 13.81
C TYR A 476 26.28 -7.62 13.19
N VAL A 477 25.34 -8.02 12.34
CA VAL A 477 24.37 -7.11 11.73
C VAL A 477 22.96 -7.49 12.16
N CYS A 478 22.33 -6.65 12.97
CA CYS A 478 20.97 -6.86 13.49
C CYS A 478 19.95 -5.99 12.74
N LEU A 479 18.99 -6.63 12.08
CA LEU A 479 17.89 -5.97 11.36
C LEU A 479 16.74 -5.71 12.32
N CYS A 480 16.48 -4.43 12.61
CA CYS A 480 15.45 -3.93 13.53
C CYS A 480 14.55 -2.87 12.86
N CYS A 481 14.60 -2.74 11.54
CA CYS A 481 13.86 -1.74 10.76
C CYS A 481 12.48 -2.27 10.32
N PRO A 482 11.47 -1.41 10.14
CA PRO A 482 10.20 -1.83 9.56
C PRO A 482 10.37 -2.23 8.09
N LEU A 483 9.50 -3.12 7.60
CA LEU A 483 9.37 -3.39 6.18
C LEU A 483 8.66 -2.23 5.48
N SER A 484 9.26 -1.75 4.40
CA SER A 484 8.72 -0.74 3.49
C SER A 484 9.23 -1.01 2.08
N SER A 485 8.81 -0.19 1.10
CA SER A 485 9.37 -0.20 -0.25
C SER A 485 10.89 -0.03 -0.25
N GLU A 486 11.43 0.78 0.66
CA GLU A 486 12.87 1.08 0.74
C GLU A 486 13.69 0.01 1.47
N THR A 487 13.06 -0.81 2.34
CA THR A 487 13.76 -1.84 3.12
C THR A 487 13.50 -3.26 2.62
N ARG A 488 12.60 -3.44 1.65
CA ARG A 488 12.41 -4.71 0.96
C ARG A 488 13.68 -5.10 0.22
N HIS A 489 14.18 -6.31 0.47
CA HIS A 489 15.45 -6.83 -0.05
C HIS A 489 16.62 -5.86 0.18
N LEU A 490 16.59 -5.13 1.30
CA LEU A 490 17.70 -4.29 1.75
C LEU A 490 18.97 -5.13 1.90
N ILE A 491 18.83 -6.36 2.37
CA ILE A 491 19.89 -7.36 2.39
C ILE A 491 19.68 -8.29 1.20
N ASN A 492 20.43 -8.03 0.13
CA ASN A 492 20.47 -8.77 -1.12
C ASN A 492 21.91 -9.25 -1.43
N ALA A 493 22.08 -9.93 -2.57
CA ALA A 493 23.36 -10.50 -3.00
C ALA A 493 24.53 -9.49 -2.99
N ASP A 494 24.31 -8.23 -3.36
CA ASP A 494 25.39 -7.24 -3.39
C ASP A 494 25.71 -6.72 -1.99
N THR A 495 24.71 -6.49 -1.15
CA THR A 495 24.94 -6.07 0.24
C THR A 495 25.54 -7.18 1.10
N LEU A 496 25.24 -8.45 0.83
CA LEU A 496 25.85 -9.59 1.52
C LEU A 496 27.35 -9.68 1.23
N LYS A 497 27.79 -9.36 0.01
CA LYS A 497 29.22 -9.30 -0.35
C LYS A 497 29.99 -8.19 0.38
N LEU A 498 29.30 -7.18 0.88
CA LEU A 498 29.92 -6.11 1.66
C LEU A 498 30.24 -6.55 3.09
N MET A 499 29.56 -7.57 3.59
CA MET A 499 29.76 -8.07 4.96
C MET A 499 31.09 -8.83 5.06
N LYS A 500 31.63 -8.89 6.28
CA LYS A 500 32.80 -9.72 6.57
C LYS A 500 32.45 -11.21 6.40
N ASN A 501 33.41 -12.02 5.97
CA ASN A 501 33.24 -13.48 5.94
C ASN A 501 33.02 -14.10 7.33
N THR A 502 33.43 -13.42 8.39
CA THR A 502 33.17 -13.77 9.79
C THR A 502 31.83 -13.25 10.32
N ALA A 503 31.10 -12.45 9.53
CA ALA A 503 29.93 -11.74 10.03
C ALA A 503 28.72 -12.67 10.26
N VAL A 504 27.93 -12.33 11.28
CA VAL A 504 26.65 -12.97 11.57
C VAL A 504 25.51 -12.00 11.28
N LEU A 505 24.56 -12.41 10.44
CA LEU A 505 23.34 -11.65 10.15
C LEU A 505 22.22 -12.08 11.10
N VAL A 506 21.53 -11.14 11.72
CA VAL A 506 20.37 -11.42 12.58
C VAL A 506 19.14 -10.67 12.07
N ASN A 507 18.07 -11.38 11.77
CA ASN A 507 16.81 -10.77 11.32
C ASN A 507 15.67 -11.05 12.30
N ILE A 508 15.21 -10.00 12.98
CA ILE A 508 14.03 -10.00 13.86
C ILE A 508 12.91 -9.10 13.33
N ALA A 509 13.11 -8.51 12.15
CA ALA A 509 12.27 -7.46 11.62
C ALA A 509 11.15 -8.04 10.75
N ARG A 510 11.44 -8.32 9.47
CA ARG A 510 10.55 -9.02 8.53
C ARG A 510 11.38 -9.87 7.57
N GLY A 511 10.85 -11.02 7.16
CA GLY A 511 11.51 -11.90 6.19
C GLY A 511 11.84 -11.19 4.88
N GLU A 512 10.90 -10.41 4.33
CA GLU A 512 11.04 -9.69 3.04
C GLU A 512 12.10 -8.57 3.04
N ILE A 513 12.74 -8.26 4.17
CA ILE A 513 13.90 -7.34 4.21
C ILE A 513 15.15 -8.04 3.66
N VAL A 514 15.20 -9.36 3.74
CA VAL A 514 16.30 -10.19 3.23
C VAL A 514 15.82 -10.95 1.99
N ASP A 515 16.58 -10.85 0.91
CA ASP A 515 16.47 -11.78 -0.21
C ASP A 515 16.98 -13.16 0.26
N GLN A 516 16.05 -14.08 0.53
CA GLN A 516 16.37 -15.39 1.11
C GLN A 516 17.16 -16.30 0.17
N GLU A 517 16.99 -16.14 -1.15
CA GLU A 517 17.75 -16.91 -2.14
C GLU A 517 19.21 -16.42 -2.14
N ALA A 518 19.41 -15.10 -2.13
CA ALA A 518 20.74 -14.53 -1.98
C ALA A 518 21.40 -14.92 -0.66
N LEU A 519 20.63 -14.94 0.44
CA LEU A 519 21.12 -15.39 1.75
C LEU A 519 21.53 -16.86 1.73
N TYR A 520 20.74 -17.74 1.11
CA TYR A 520 21.07 -19.16 0.97
C TYR A 520 22.42 -19.34 0.27
N VAL A 521 22.62 -18.66 -0.86
CA VAL A 521 23.88 -18.70 -1.61
C VAL A 521 25.04 -18.17 -0.75
N ALA A 522 24.88 -17.01 -0.12
CA ALA A 522 25.92 -16.42 0.72
C ALA A 522 26.34 -17.32 1.89
N LEU A 523 25.38 -18.01 2.53
CA LEU A 523 25.66 -18.94 3.63
C LEU A 523 26.30 -20.24 3.13
N LYS A 524 25.83 -20.78 2.01
CA LYS A 524 26.37 -22.01 1.40
C LYS A 524 27.81 -21.81 0.92
N GLU A 525 28.09 -20.67 0.32
CA GLU A 525 29.42 -20.29 -0.15
C GLU A 525 30.32 -19.72 0.95
N LYS A 526 29.81 -19.59 2.19
CA LYS A 526 30.52 -19.01 3.35
C LYS A 526 31.01 -17.58 3.08
N GLN A 527 30.26 -16.80 2.30
CA GLN A 527 30.47 -15.37 2.12
C GLN A 527 30.22 -14.59 3.42
N ILE A 528 29.33 -15.10 4.28
CA ILE A 528 29.17 -14.71 5.68
C ILE A 528 29.20 -15.96 6.55
N PHE A 529 29.44 -15.79 7.86
CA PHE A 529 29.64 -16.91 8.77
C PHE A 529 28.35 -17.66 9.05
N ALA A 530 27.31 -16.95 9.49
CA ALA A 530 26.03 -17.53 9.88
C ALA A 530 24.87 -16.52 9.82
N ALA A 531 23.64 -17.03 9.92
CA ALA A 531 22.45 -16.21 10.09
C ALA A 531 21.54 -16.73 11.20
N GLY A 532 20.98 -15.81 11.99
CA GLY A 532 19.92 -16.08 12.99
C GLY A 532 18.62 -15.37 12.58
N LEU A 533 17.55 -16.12 12.30
CA LEU A 533 16.31 -15.59 11.73
C LEU A 533 15.13 -15.91 12.65
N ASP A 534 14.46 -14.87 13.17
CA ASP A 534 13.15 -15.00 13.81
C ASP A 534 12.01 -14.95 12.77
N VAL A 535 12.28 -14.31 11.63
CA VAL A 535 11.29 -14.00 10.61
C VAL A 535 11.80 -14.44 9.24
N VAL A 536 10.89 -14.98 8.43
CA VAL A 536 11.16 -15.56 7.11
C VAL A 536 9.99 -15.29 6.17
N THR A 537 10.12 -15.64 4.90
CA THR A 537 9.05 -15.51 3.89
C THR A 537 8.98 -16.80 3.06
N PRO A 538 7.82 -17.48 2.95
CA PRO A 538 6.58 -17.22 3.68
C PRO A 538 6.67 -17.65 5.15
N GLU A 539 5.67 -17.27 5.96
CA GLU A 539 5.48 -17.80 7.31
C GLU A 539 4.11 -18.49 7.38
N PRO A 540 4.03 -19.80 7.68
CA PRO A 540 5.13 -20.70 8.04
C PRO A 540 6.06 -21.04 6.87
N LEU A 541 7.33 -21.31 7.19
CA LEU A 541 8.31 -21.74 6.20
C LEU A 541 8.09 -23.23 5.85
N PRO A 542 8.10 -23.63 4.57
CA PRO A 542 7.99 -25.03 4.18
C PRO A 542 9.08 -25.88 4.82
N LYS A 543 8.75 -27.13 5.20
CA LYS A 543 9.68 -28.05 5.88
C LYS A 543 10.93 -28.35 5.04
N ASP A 544 10.77 -28.37 3.73
CA ASP A 544 11.81 -28.65 2.72
C ASP A 544 12.54 -27.38 2.23
N HIS A 545 12.27 -26.22 2.84
CA HIS A 545 12.90 -24.97 2.41
C HIS A 545 14.44 -25.01 2.55
N PRO A 546 15.23 -24.61 1.53
CA PRO A 546 16.69 -24.76 1.51
C PRO A 546 17.44 -24.15 2.70
N LEU A 547 16.97 -23.03 3.24
CA LEU A 547 17.57 -22.42 4.44
C LEU A 547 17.60 -23.37 5.65
N LEU A 548 16.59 -24.24 5.79
CA LEU A 548 16.52 -25.19 6.91
C LEU A 548 17.60 -26.28 6.82
N SER A 549 18.12 -26.58 5.62
CA SER A 549 19.19 -27.58 5.45
C SER A 549 20.58 -27.05 5.79
N LEU A 550 20.77 -25.73 5.91
CA LEU A 550 22.08 -25.14 6.17
C LEU A 550 22.44 -25.20 7.67
N PRO A 551 23.61 -25.73 8.07
CA PRO A 551 24.00 -25.83 9.48
C PRO A 551 24.28 -24.46 10.11
N ASN A 552 24.69 -23.47 9.30
CA ASN A 552 24.96 -22.09 9.70
C ASN A 552 23.76 -21.14 9.54
N CYS A 553 22.54 -21.68 9.39
CA CYS A 553 21.30 -20.90 9.41
C CYS A 553 20.41 -21.38 10.56
N TYR A 554 20.29 -20.54 11.60
CA TYR A 554 19.45 -20.79 12.77
C TYR A 554 18.12 -20.06 12.60
N VAL A 555 17.02 -20.80 12.45
CA VAL A 555 15.69 -20.24 12.20
C VAL A 555 14.76 -20.62 13.34
N VAL A 556 14.02 -19.64 13.88
CA VAL A 556 12.97 -19.86 14.88
C VAL A 556 11.63 -19.30 14.35
N PRO A 557 10.48 -19.84 14.79
CA PRO A 557 9.19 -19.52 14.17
C PRO A 557 8.53 -18.24 14.74
N HIS A 558 9.10 -17.07 14.47
CA HIS A 558 8.55 -15.75 14.82
C HIS A 558 8.16 -15.64 16.31
N LEU A 559 9.15 -15.90 17.16
CA LEU A 559 9.04 -15.95 18.60
C LEU A 559 9.35 -14.61 19.29
N GLY A 560 9.76 -13.56 18.57
CA GLY A 560 10.31 -12.35 19.20
C GLY A 560 9.42 -11.69 20.26
N SER A 561 8.10 -11.76 20.15
CA SER A 561 7.18 -11.24 21.18
C SER A 561 6.47 -12.34 21.99
N ALA A 562 6.85 -13.60 21.79
CA ALA A 562 6.18 -14.78 22.32
C ALA A 562 6.59 -15.12 23.77
N THR A 563 6.43 -14.15 24.69
CA THR A 563 6.48 -14.40 26.13
C THR A 563 5.09 -14.22 26.73
N ILE A 564 4.79 -14.94 27.82
CA ILE A 564 3.47 -14.88 28.48
C ILE A 564 3.16 -13.43 28.88
N GLN A 565 4.10 -12.75 29.54
CA GLN A 565 3.92 -11.37 30.00
C GLN A 565 3.70 -10.42 28.82
N THR A 566 4.57 -10.45 27.81
CA THR A 566 4.45 -9.56 26.64
C THR A 566 3.14 -9.77 25.90
N ARG A 567 2.70 -11.02 25.71
CA ARG A 567 1.43 -11.34 25.04
C ARG A 567 0.23 -10.80 25.83
N ASN A 568 0.24 -10.95 27.15
CA ASN A 568 -0.81 -10.41 28.03
C ASN A 568 -0.85 -8.88 27.98
N ASP A 569 0.29 -8.21 28.03
CA ASP A 569 0.36 -6.75 27.99
C ASP A 569 -0.08 -6.21 26.61
N MET A 570 0.31 -6.87 25.51
CA MET A 570 -0.18 -6.56 24.17
C MET A 570 -1.70 -6.69 24.07
N ALA A 571 -2.27 -7.78 24.59
CA ALA A 571 -3.73 -7.99 24.55
C ALA A 571 -4.47 -6.93 25.38
N THR A 572 -3.90 -6.57 26.53
CA THR A 572 -4.42 -5.51 27.41
C THR A 572 -4.41 -4.14 26.72
N ILE A 573 -3.30 -3.78 26.06
CA ILE A 573 -3.21 -2.52 25.31
C ILE A 573 -4.18 -2.52 24.12
N ALA A 574 -4.30 -3.63 23.38
CA ALA A 574 -5.23 -3.72 22.25
C ALA A 574 -6.69 -3.56 22.70
N ALA A 575 -7.07 -4.20 23.80
CA ALA A 575 -8.37 -4.03 24.43
C ALA A 575 -8.63 -2.58 24.87
N HIS A 576 -7.66 -1.95 25.54
CA HIS A 576 -7.78 -0.54 25.96
C HIS A 576 -7.86 0.43 24.77
N ASN A 577 -7.10 0.20 23.70
CA ASN A 577 -7.20 1.02 22.48
C ASN A 577 -8.64 0.97 21.94
N VAL A 578 -9.23 -0.22 21.85
CA VAL A 578 -10.62 -0.40 21.41
C VAL A 578 -11.59 0.36 22.31
N LEU A 579 -11.54 0.13 23.63
CA LEU A 579 -12.46 0.75 24.58
C LEU A 579 -12.35 2.28 24.57
N LEU A 580 -11.13 2.82 24.66
CA LEU A 580 -10.89 4.26 24.65
C LEU A 580 -11.35 4.89 23.33
N ALA A 581 -11.09 4.21 22.21
CA ALA A 581 -11.45 4.75 20.92
C ALA A 581 -12.97 4.77 20.68
N LEU A 582 -13.68 3.75 21.14
CA LEU A 582 -15.15 3.68 21.12
C LEU A 582 -15.79 4.76 22.00
N GLU A 583 -15.12 5.17 23.08
CA GLU A 583 -15.52 6.29 23.94
C GLU A 583 -15.10 7.67 23.42
N GLY A 584 -14.44 7.75 22.25
CA GLY A 584 -13.92 9.01 21.71
C GLY A 584 -12.68 9.56 22.44
N LYS A 585 -12.09 8.78 23.35
CA LYS A 585 -10.88 9.15 24.11
C LYS A 585 -9.59 8.80 23.34
N PRO A 586 -8.44 9.40 23.68
CA PRO A 586 -7.14 9.01 23.10
C PRO A 586 -6.81 7.54 23.36
N MET A 587 -6.31 6.83 22.34
CA MET A 587 -5.81 5.46 22.46
C MET A 587 -4.46 5.44 23.20
N LEU A 588 -4.10 4.30 23.80
CA LEU A 588 -2.80 4.14 24.47
C LEU A 588 -1.63 4.12 23.46
N SER A 589 -1.86 3.52 22.28
CA SER A 589 -0.86 3.45 21.22
C SER A 589 -1.50 3.69 19.84
N PRO A 590 -1.83 4.96 19.52
CA PRO A 590 -2.45 5.32 18.24
C PRO A 590 -1.46 5.33 17.07
N ILE A 591 -1.95 4.96 15.90
CA ILE A 591 -1.31 5.15 14.59
C ILE A 591 -2.03 6.26 13.81
N CYS A 592 -3.36 6.21 13.74
CA CYS A 592 -4.19 7.23 13.11
C CYS A 592 -5.58 7.35 13.70
#